data_AF-A0A7H9B4T1-F1
#
_entry.id   AF-A0A7H9B4T1-F1
#
_cell.length_a   1.000
_cell.length_b   1.000
_cell.length_c   1.000
_cell.angle_alpha   90.00
_cell.angle_beta   90.00
_cell.angle_gamma   90.00
#
_symmetry.space_group_name_H-M   'P 1'
#
loop_
_entity.id
_entity.type
_entity.pdbx_description
1 polymer ?
#
loop_
_entity_poly.entity_id
_entity_poly.type
_entity_poly.pdbx_seq_one_letter_code
_entity_poly.pdbx_strand_id
1 'polypeptide(L)'
;MSGTSLNGSLKSNSTSENSLFSLNKKVYSNLLLQKSSYYYANDEIDENNESDVPLPHGLSLNNLSTEHLPTLSRVNSHSPSPLTFKSTRDYSRLMNESTVKDSKFVFVLVGLPAVGKSAVSSQLIQFLRNNPATHSLRCTSFNAGKVRRKMSYRNLGMRSMQLANNSSDDLFSPKNTEKKEKYARITLDKLIKELDSDICDVAIFDATNSQVQRRKFVFSEISSYNQDIHSNFSIIPIVLQITCDDQSFVKFNIHNKTFNEDYFDKPYHYAIADFARRLKNYCSQFTPFSKNEFALLVDSFDTKGLNSGLFAYNIINSGLVSTTSINSRHLPANCSDKVMEMIMLAEYFVEHYASLFGSSYIERVKDFFSEQKQNHLKLGSLDYFSSLSAVLDENYFIELQEILEKNLGK
;
A
#
# COMPACT_ATOMS: atom_id res chain seq x y z
N MET A 1 -71.30 -28.10 -30.98
CA MET A 1 -71.35 -28.19 -29.51
C MET A 1 -70.01 -28.74 -29.07
N SER A 2 -69.04 -27.87 -28.76
CA SER A 2 -68.67 -27.46 -27.38
C SER A 2 -68.19 -28.67 -26.56
N GLY A 3 -66.96 -28.76 -26.06
CA GLY A 3 -65.83 -27.85 -25.94
C GLY A 3 -64.90 -28.50 -24.89
N THR A 4 -63.59 -28.52 -25.13
CA THR A 4 -62.61 -29.02 -24.15
C THR A 4 -61.44 -28.04 -24.03
N SER A 5 -61.45 -27.33 -22.90
CA SER A 5 -60.34 -26.77 -22.12
C SER A 5 -58.92 -26.95 -22.68
N LEU A 6 -58.31 -25.84 -23.11
CA LEU A 6 -56.85 -25.63 -23.14
C LEU A 6 -56.57 -24.23 -22.55
N ASN A 7 -56.04 -24.18 -21.33
CA ASN A 7 -55.51 -22.94 -20.75
C ASN A 7 -54.17 -22.61 -21.42
N GLY A 8 -54.20 -21.61 -22.30
CA GLY A 8 -53.02 -21.01 -22.92
C GLY A 8 -52.32 -20.06 -21.95
N SER A 9 -51.02 -20.30 -21.77
CA SER A 9 -50.07 -19.33 -21.23
C SER A 9 -49.75 -18.30 -22.32
N LEU A 10 -50.04 -17.02 -22.05
CA LEU A 10 -49.65 -15.88 -22.88
C LEU A 10 -48.46 -15.16 -22.26
N LYS A 11 -47.46 -14.98 -23.12
CA LYS A 11 -46.19 -14.27 -22.96
C LYS A 11 -46.35 -12.82 -22.52
N SER A 12 -45.36 -12.32 -21.80
CA SER A 12 -44.80 -10.99 -22.08
C SER A 12 -43.28 -11.05 -22.03
N ASN A 13 -42.65 -10.54 -23.09
CA ASN A 13 -41.20 -10.35 -23.21
C ASN A 13 -40.78 -9.10 -22.44
N SER A 14 -39.64 -9.15 -21.76
CA SER A 14 -38.78 -7.98 -21.59
C SER A 14 -37.32 -8.41 -21.69
N THR A 15 -36.73 -8.09 -22.84
CA THR A 15 -35.29 -8.05 -23.10
C THR A 15 -34.62 -7.00 -22.21
N SER A 16 -33.60 -7.39 -21.45
CA SER A 16 -32.46 -6.53 -21.12
C SER A 16 -31.28 -7.40 -20.72
N GLU A 17 -30.53 -7.82 -21.74
CA GLU A 17 -29.14 -8.26 -21.60
C GLU A 17 -28.28 -7.06 -21.19
N ASN A 18 -27.47 -7.23 -20.16
CA ASN A 18 -26.17 -6.57 -20.00
C ASN A 18 -25.33 -7.41 -19.01
N SER A 19 -25.02 -8.64 -19.42
CA SER A 19 -23.94 -9.42 -18.83
C SER A 19 -22.63 -8.98 -19.47
N LEU A 20 -21.98 -7.98 -18.87
CA LEU A 20 -20.67 -7.47 -19.29
C LEU A 20 -19.51 -8.43 -18.94
N PHE A 21 -19.81 -9.67 -18.54
CA PHE A 21 -18.84 -10.67 -18.11
C PHE A 21 -18.55 -11.79 -19.13
N SER A 22 -19.00 -11.66 -20.39
CA SER A 22 -18.77 -12.66 -21.43
C SER A 22 -17.94 -12.18 -22.63
N LEU A 23 -17.02 -11.22 -22.42
CA LEU A 23 -16.10 -10.79 -23.48
C LEU A 23 -14.67 -11.34 -23.29
N ASN A 24 -14.17 -11.92 -24.37
CA ASN A 24 -12.98 -12.76 -24.50
C ASN A 24 -11.69 -12.17 -23.88
N LYS A 25 -10.99 -12.98 -23.08
CA LYS A 25 -9.77 -12.68 -22.28
C LYS A 25 -8.59 -12.09 -23.09
N LYS A 26 -8.58 -12.25 -24.41
CA LYS A 26 -7.52 -11.76 -25.33
C LYS A 26 -7.73 -10.33 -25.85
N VAL A 27 -8.93 -9.75 -25.73
CA VAL A 27 -9.23 -8.42 -26.30
C VAL A 27 -8.96 -7.29 -25.28
N TYR A 28 -9.04 -7.58 -23.98
CA TYR A 28 -8.78 -6.60 -22.91
C TYR A 28 -7.30 -6.20 -22.77
N SER A 29 -6.37 -7.13 -23.00
CA SER A 29 -4.93 -6.87 -22.89
C SER A 29 -4.44 -5.89 -23.97
N ASN A 30 -4.88 -6.04 -25.23
CA ASN A 30 -4.44 -5.17 -26.32
C ASN A 30 -5.01 -3.74 -26.25
N LEU A 31 -6.22 -3.55 -25.70
CA LEU A 31 -6.85 -2.23 -25.56
C LEU A 31 -6.27 -1.38 -24.42
N LEU A 32 -5.68 -2.00 -23.39
CA LEU A 32 -5.01 -1.32 -22.29
C LEU A 32 -3.53 -1.03 -22.57
N LEU A 33 -2.83 -1.91 -23.29
CA LEU A 33 -1.44 -1.72 -23.73
C LEU A 33 -1.27 -0.47 -24.62
N GLN A 34 -2.26 -0.13 -25.44
CA GLN A 34 -2.23 1.08 -26.29
C GLN A 34 -2.66 2.36 -25.58
N LYS A 35 -3.33 2.29 -24.41
CA LYS A 35 -3.76 3.49 -23.65
C LYS A 35 -2.85 3.83 -22.48
N SER A 36 -2.15 2.86 -21.89
CA SER A 36 -1.18 3.11 -20.83
C SER A 36 0.06 3.86 -21.36
N SER A 37 0.47 3.58 -22.60
CA SER A 37 1.57 4.28 -23.28
C SER A 37 1.29 5.77 -23.54
N TYR A 38 0.03 6.16 -23.80
CA TYR A 38 -0.35 7.55 -24.06
C TYR A 38 -0.11 8.49 -22.86
N TYR A 39 -0.25 8.00 -21.62
CA TYR A 39 -0.08 8.82 -20.42
C TYR A 39 1.38 8.98 -19.97
N TYR A 40 2.31 8.20 -20.53
CA TYR A 40 3.73 8.24 -20.18
C TYR A 40 4.65 8.70 -21.33
N ALA A 41 4.16 8.72 -22.58
CA ALA A 41 4.98 9.09 -23.73
C ALA A 41 5.08 10.62 -23.98
N ASN A 42 4.23 11.44 -23.38
CA ASN A 42 4.11 12.87 -23.73
C ASN A 42 4.55 13.86 -22.65
N ASP A 43 4.90 13.45 -21.44
CA ASP A 43 5.33 14.38 -20.39
C ASP A 43 6.49 13.79 -19.59
N GLU A 44 7.72 14.19 -19.94
CA GLU A 44 8.92 13.92 -19.14
C GLU A 44 8.73 14.49 -17.72
N ILE A 45 8.80 13.62 -16.70
CA ILE A 45 8.65 13.99 -15.29
C ILE A 45 10.06 14.13 -14.73
N ASP A 46 10.52 15.36 -14.61
CA ASP A 46 11.77 15.69 -13.91
C ASP A 46 11.47 15.82 -12.40
N GLU A 47 12.02 14.93 -11.58
CA GLU A 47 11.81 14.88 -10.12
C GLU A 47 12.61 15.96 -9.36
N ASN A 48 13.34 16.85 -10.05
CA ASN A 48 14.36 17.71 -9.43
C ASN A 48 13.94 19.16 -9.11
N ASN A 49 12.68 19.56 -9.32
CA ASN A 49 12.23 20.94 -9.08
C ASN A 49 11.06 21.02 -8.10
N GLU A 50 11.30 20.72 -6.82
CA GLU A 50 10.51 21.27 -5.72
C GLU A 50 11.32 22.40 -5.06
N SER A 51 11.05 23.65 -5.46
CA SER A 51 11.59 24.84 -4.81
C SER A 51 10.70 25.24 -3.63
N ASP A 52 11.34 25.49 -2.49
CA ASP A 52 10.81 25.93 -1.20
C ASP A 52 9.75 27.03 -1.30
N VAL A 53 8.59 26.80 -0.66
CA VAL A 53 7.60 27.84 -0.35
C VAL A 53 7.31 27.81 1.17
N PRO A 54 7.42 28.93 1.91
CA PRO A 54 7.29 28.90 3.37
C PRO A 54 5.85 28.62 3.83
N LEU A 55 5.70 27.75 4.83
CA LEU A 55 4.43 27.46 5.52
C LEU A 55 4.07 28.58 6.51
N PRO A 56 2.81 29.06 6.57
CA PRO A 56 2.32 29.83 7.71
C PRO A 56 1.95 28.86 8.85
N HIS A 57 2.21 29.27 10.10
CA HIS A 57 2.08 28.53 11.36
C HIS A 57 3.29 27.69 11.79
N GLY A 58 4.42 28.36 12.06
CA GLY A 58 5.28 28.17 13.25
C GLY A 58 5.75 26.76 13.68
N LEU A 59 5.52 25.71 12.89
CA LEU A 59 6.01 24.36 13.10
C LEU A 59 7.21 24.18 12.18
N SER A 60 8.39 24.44 12.73
CA SER A 60 9.65 24.10 12.06
C SER A 60 9.78 22.58 12.02
N LEU A 61 9.94 22.01 10.82
CA LEU A 61 10.45 20.65 10.68
C LEU A 61 11.88 20.64 11.24
N ASN A 62 12.07 20.05 12.41
CA ASN A 62 13.41 19.70 12.88
C ASN A 62 13.96 18.60 11.98
N ASN A 63 14.60 19.01 10.88
CA ASN A 63 15.57 18.20 10.17
C ASN A 63 16.76 17.96 11.11
N LEU A 64 17.20 16.71 11.21
CA LEU A 64 18.48 16.36 11.81
C LEU A 64 19.58 17.15 11.08
N SER A 65 20.12 18.16 11.75
CA SER A 65 21.37 18.81 11.42
C SER A 65 22.52 17.87 11.79
N THR A 66 23.12 17.21 10.81
CA THR A 66 24.49 16.69 10.91
C THR A 66 25.45 17.82 10.59
N GLU A 67 26.02 18.45 11.62
CA GLU A 67 27.18 19.32 11.46
C GLU A 67 28.49 18.52 11.40
N HIS A 68 29.46 19.10 10.66
CA HIS A 68 30.88 18.76 10.49
C HIS A 68 31.28 17.71 9.42
N LEU A 69 31.60 18.18 8.20
CA LEU A 69 32.95 18.17 7.57
C LEU A 69 32.91 18.81 6.15
N PRO A 70 34.05 19.15 5.49
CA PRO A 70 34.21 20.42 4.79
C PRO A 70 33.91 20.35 3.30
N THR A 71 33.50 21.50 2.77
CA THR A 71 33.33 21.85 1.36
C THR A 71 34.58 21.58 0.51
N LEU A 72 34.42 20.82 -0.58
CA LEU A 72 35.31 20.87 -1.74
C LEU A 72 34.51 21.15 -3.01
N SER A 73 35.02 22.12 -3.76
CA SER A 73 34.44 22.78 -4.93
C SER A 73 34.26 21.88 -6.14
N ARG A 74 33.14 22.13 -6.84
CA ARG A 74 32.73 21.57 -8.13
C ARG A 74 33.75 21.90 -9.24
N VAL A 75 34.33 20.88 -9.86
CA VAL A 75 35.09 21.01 -11.12
C VAL A 75 34.39 20.21 -12.21
N ASN A 76 33.90 20.93 -13.24
CA ASN A 76 33.51 20.35 -14.52
C ASN A 76 34.75 19.83 -15.23
N SER A 77 34.78 18.56 -15.63
CA SER A 77 35.57 18.11 -16.78
C SER A 77 35.06 16.78 -17.33
N HIS A 78 34.94 16.72 -18.66
CA HIS A 78 34.69 15.54 -19.45
C HIS A 78 35.93 14.61 -19.47
N SER A 79 35.67 13.29 -19.61
CA SER A 79 36.58 12.17 -19.95
C SER A 79 37.14 11.34 -18.75
N PRO A 80 37.64 10.10 -18.95
CA PRO A 80 36.92 8.87 -18.59
C PRO A 80 37.62 7.98 -17.53
N SER A 81 36.80 7.35 -16.67
CA SER A 81 37.01 6.11 -15.88
C SER A 81 38.13 6.09 -14.81
N PRO A 82 37.91 5.43 -13.65
CA PRO A 82 38.37 4.04 -13.54
C PRO A 82 37.50 3.12 -12.65
N LEU A 83 37.39 1.85 -13.07
CA LEU A 83 36.85 0.70 -12.31
C LEU A 83 35.33 0.67 -12.09
N THR A 84 34.57 0.74 -13.17
CA THR A 84 33.29 0.02 -13.22
C THR A 84 33.59 -1.46 -13.04
N PHE A 85 33.19 -2.06 -11.92
CA PHE A 85 33.13 -3.51 -11.79
C PHE A 85 32.37 -4.00 -13.02
N LYS A 86 33.05 -4.71 -13.93
CA LYS A 86 32.39 -5.43 -15.01
C LYS A 86 31.36 -6.30 -14.31
N SER A 87 30.10 -5.99 -14.55
CA SER A 87 28.98 -6.72 -14.02
C SER A 87 29.20 -8.20 -14.33
N THR A 88 29.31 -9.03 -13.30
CA THR A 88 29.26 -10.49 -13.43
C THR A 88 27.98 -10.98 -14.13
N ARG A 89 27.03 -10.07 -14.46
CA ARG A 89 25.80 -10.29 -15.22
C ARG A 89 26.03 -10.55 -16.72
N ASP A 90 27.05 -9.96 -17.35
CA ASP A 90 27.28 -10.19 -18.80
C ASP A 90 27.92 -11.56 -19.05
N TYR A 91 28.76 -12.04 -18.14
CA TYR A 91 29.37 -13.36 -18.24
C TYR A 91 28.40 -14.52 -17.93
N SER A 92 27.42 -14.29 -17.06
CA SER A 92 26.42 -15.33 -16.70
C SER A 92 25.37 -15.54 -17.80
N ARG A 93 25.00 -14.49 -18.57
CA ARG A 93 24.14 -14.64 -19.76
C ARG A 93 24.78 -15.42 -20.90
N LEU A 94 26.11 -15.40 -21.01
CA LEU A 94 26.84 -16.08 -22.09
C LEU A 94 27.17 -17.55 -21.79
N MET A 95 27.02 -18.00 -20.54
CA MET A 95 27.56 -19.30 -20.10
C MET A 95 26.58 -20.19 -19.32
N ASN A 96 25.29 -19.87 -19.27
CA ASN A 96 24.32 -20.74 -18.59
C ASN A 96 23.01 -20.87 -19.37
N GLU A 97 22.78 -22.05 -19.95
CA GLU A 97 21.47 -22.62 -20.26
C GLU A 97 20.67 -22.98 -18.98
N SER A 98 20.80 -22.18 -17.90
CA SER A 98 19.91 -22.28 -16.74
C SER A 98 18.83 -21.21 -16.89
N THR A 99 17.63 -21.67 -17.25
CA THR A 99 16.41 -20.89 -17.49
C THR A 99 15.81 -20.23 -16.23
N VAL A 100 16.62 -19.93 -15.21
CA VAL A 100 16.16 -19.45 -13.90
C VAL A 100 16.27 -17.94 -13.85
N LYS A 101 15.12 -17.26 -13.86
CA LYS A 101 15.05 -15.79 -13.73
C LYS A 101 15.49 -15.36 -12.32
N ASP A 102 16.25 -14.27 -12.25
CA ASP A 102 16.59 -13.62 -10.98
C ASP A 102 15.33 -13.21 -10.21
N SER A 103 15.38 -13.25 -8.88
CA SER A 103 14.25 -12.95 -8.02
C SER A 103 14.20 -11.48 -7.60
N LYS A 104 12.99 -10.92 -7.58
CA LYS A 104 12.64 -9.58 -7.08
C LYS A 104 11.54 -9.71 -6.04
N PHE A 105 11.41 -8.74 -5.13
CA PHE A 105 10.45 -8.85 -4.02
C PHE A 105 9.37 -7.78 -4.07
N VAL A 106 8.13 -8.18 -3.80
CA VAL A 106 6.99 -7.25 -3.66
C VAL A 106 6.33 -7.41 -2.31
N PHE A 107 6.48 -6.42 -1.44
CA PHE A 107 5.74 -6.33 -0.20
C PHE A 107 4.34 -5.75 -0.47
N VAL A 108 3.30 -6.57 -0.31
CA VAL A 108 1.90 -6.18 -0.43
C VAL A 108 1.37 -5.80 0.94
N LEU A 109 1.21 -4.49 1.20
CA LEU A 109 0.69 -4.05 2.50
C LEU A 109 -0.81 -4.29 2.60
N VAL A 110 -1.28 -4.79 3.75
CA VAL A 110 -2.70 -4.98 4.04
C VAL A 110 -3.02 -4.29 5.36
N GLY A 111 -4.09 -3.50 5.41
CA GLY A 111 -4.55 -2.90 6.66
C GLY A 111 -5.44 -1.67 6.50
N LEU A 112 -6.17 -1.35 7.56
CA LEU A 112 -7.07 -0.19 7.62
C LEU A 112 -6.32 1.15 7.52
N PRO A 113 -6.99 2.27 7.17
CA PRO A 113 -6.44 3.60 7.37
C PRO A 113 -5.98 3.81 8.83
N ALA A 114 -5.00 4.69 9.05
CA ALA A 114 -4.48 5.04 10.39
C ALA A 114 -3.88 3.89 11.25
N VAL A 115 -3.47 2.77 10.64
CA VAL A 115 -2.74 1.68 11.34
C VAL A 115 -1.21 1.75 11.24
N GLY A 116 -0.66 2.81 10.62
CA GLY A 116 0.80 2.98 10.50
C GLY A 116 1.45 2.38 9.25
N LYS A 117 0.70 1.89 8.25
CA LYS A 117 1.25 1.27 7.01
C LYS A 117 2.39 2.03 6.34
N SER A 118 2.20 3.31 6.04
CA SER A 118 3.23 4.11 5.38
C SER A 118 4.46 4.33 6.25
N ALA A 119 4.32 4.34 7.59
CA ALA A 119 5.46 4.42 8.50
C ALA A 119 6.25 3.10 8.48
N VAL A 120 5.57 1.96 8.61
CA VAL A 120 6.15 0.62 8.47
C VAL A 120 6.85 0.47 7.12
N SER A 121 6.24 0.97 6.03
CA SER A 121 6.84 0.96 4.69
C SER A 121 8.17 1.70 4.65
N SER A 122 8.24 2.91 5.19
CA SER A 122 9.48 3.70 5.22
C SER A 122 10.54 3.05 6.11
N GLN A 123 10.13 2.51 7.24
CA GLN A 123 11.02 1.84 8.19
C GLN A 123 11.56 0.51 7.66
N LEU A 124 10.76 -0.24 6.90
CA LEU A 124 11.23 -1.44 6.20
C LEU A 124 12.30 -1.09 5.16
N ILE A 125 12.09 -0.02 4.38
CA ILE A 125 13.11 0.47 3.44
C ILE A 125 14.39 0.86 4.17
N GLN A 126 14.27 1.59 5.28
CA GLN A 126 15.41 2.00 6.10
C GLN A 126 16.14 0.78 6.69
N PHE A 127 15.40 -0.21 7.18
CA PHE A 127 15.95 -1.44 7.74
C PHE A 127 16.76 -2.22 6.69
N LEU A 128 16.21 -2.44 5.49
CA LEU A 128 16.90 -3.15 4.42
C LEU A 128 18.14 -2.38 3.93
N ARG A 129 18.05 -1.05 3.76
CA ARG A 129 19.20 -0.23 3.34
C ARG A 129 20.33 -0.22 4.37
N ASN A 130 20.01 -0.26 5.66
CA ASN A 130 21.00 -0.23 6.73
C ASN A 130 21.59 -1.61 7.05
N ASN A 131 21.03 -2.68 6.49
CA ASN A 131 21.52 -4.03 6.72
C ASN A 131 22.66 -4.36 5.73
N PRO A 132 23.85 -4.79 6.19
CA PRO A 132 24.99 -5.08 5.31
C PRO A 132 24.70 -6.06 4.17
N ALA A 133 23.83 -7.04 4.39
CA ALA A 133 23.47 -8.03 3.37
C ALA A 133 22.62 -7.43 2.24
N THR A 134 21.81 -6.42 2.54
CA THR A 134 20.79 -5.88 1.63
C THR A 134 20.98 -4.39 1.29
N HIS A 135 22.07 -3.77 1.74
CA HIS A 135 22.39 -2.36 1.48
C HIS A 135 22.47 -2.00 -0.02
N SER A 136 22.80 -2.98 -0.86
CA SER A 136 22.88 -2.83 -2.32
C SER A 136 21.52 -2.94 -3.01
N LEU A 137 20.46 -3.37 -2.30
CA LEU A 137 19.12 -3.53 -2.86
C LEU A 137 18.41 -2.18 -2.97
N ARG A 138 17.93 -1.88 -4.18
CA ARG A 138 17.14 -0.67 -4.45
C ARG A 138 15.71 -0.92 -4.01
N CYS A 139 15.34 -0.28 -2.91
CA CYS A 139 14.01 -0.41 -2.32
C CYS A 139 13.14 0.83 -2.61
N THR A 140 11.94 0.63 -3.16
CA THR A 140 11.01 1.71 -3.57
C THR A 140 9.59 1.46 -3.04
N SER A 141 8.92 2.51 -2.57
CA SER A 141 7.51 2.44 -2.14
C SER A 141 6.56 3.04 -3.19
N PHE A 142 5.50 2.30 -3.51
CA PHE A 142 4.48 2.65 -4.48
C PHE A 142 3.17 2.87 -3.73
N ASN A 143 2.84 4.14 -3.46
CA ASN A 143 1.70 4.51 -2.62
C ASN A 143 0.48 4.92 -3.47
N ALA A 144 -0.60 4.14 -3.41
CA ALA A 144 -1.81 4.40 -4.19
C ALA A 144 -2.51 5.71 -3.78
N GLY A 145 -2.33 6.17 -2.54
CA GLY A 145 -2.81 7.46 -2.06
C GLY A 145 -2.08 8.65 -2.70
N LYS A 146 -0.76 8.53 -2.94
CA LYS A 146 0.01 9.53 -3.69
C LYS A 146 -0.46 9.62 -5.15
N VAL A 147 -0.69 8.47 -5.81
CA VAL A 147 -1.23 8.43 -7.18
C VAL A 147 -2.61 9.08 -7.24
N ARG A 148 -3.51 8.72 -6.31
CA ARG A 148 -4.82 9.36 -6.17
C ARG A 148 -4.70 10.88 -6.06
N ARG A 149 -3.84 11.39 -5.18
CA ARG A 149 -3.64 12.83 -4.98
C ARG A 149 -3.13 13.51 -6.25
N LYS A 150 -2.07 13.00 -6.88
CA LYS A 150 -1.54 13.53 -8.15
C LYS A 150 -2.62 13.61 -9.24
N MET A 151 -3.45 12.58 -9.37
CA MET A 151 -4.52 12.55 -10.38
C MET A 151 -5.75 13.40 -10.01
N SER A 152 -6.01 13.62 -8.72
CA SER A 152 -7.14 14.44 -8.27
C SER A 152 -6.79 15.93 -8.31
N TYR A 153 -5.55 16.31 -8.00
CA TYR A 153 -5.08 17.70 -7.97
C TYR A 153 -4.75 18.25 -9.36
N ARG A 154 -4.10 17.47 -10.25
CA ARG A 154 -3.72 17.95 -11.60
C ARG A 154 -4.92 18.19 -12.52
N ASN A 155 -6.01 17.43 -12.36
CA ASN A 155 -7.20 17.60 -13.20
C ASN A 155 -8.07 18.81 -12.82
N LEU A 156 -7.82 19.43 -11.66
CA LEU A 156 -8.65 20.52 -11.13
C LEU A 156 -7.87 21.80 -10.79
N GLY A 157 -6.52 21.79 -10.90
CA GLY A 157 -5.69 22.93 -10.49
C GLY A 157 -5.79 23.25 -8.98
N MET A 158 -6.24 22.29 -8.17
CA MET A 158 -6.53 22.50 -6.75
C MET A 158 -5.42 21.98 -5.85
N ARG A 159 -5.19 22.69 -4.74
CA ARG A 159 -4.16 22.36 -3.72
C ARG A 159 -4.64 21.42 -2.61
N SER A 160 -5.92 21.04 -2.61
CA SER A 160 -6.55 20.19 -1.59
C SER A 160 -7.71 19.40 -2.18
N MET A 161 -8.10 18.32 -1.51
CA MET A 161 -9.18 17.43 -1.94
C MET A 161 -10.52 18.15 -1.82
N GLN A 162 -11.31 18.17 -2.91
CA GLN A 162 -12.70 18.57 -2.82
C GLN A 162 -13.45 17.53 -1.99
N LEU A 163 -14.00 17.99 -0.87
CA LEU A 163 -14.85 17.19 -0.02
C LEU A 163 -16.18 16.98 -0.72
N ALA A 164 -16.71 15.79 -0.59
CA ALA A 164 -17.97 15.44 -1.19
C ALA A 164 -19.13 15.98 -0.37
N ASN A 165 -20.01 16.75 -1.02
CA ASN A 165 -21.25 17.20 -0.41
C ASN A 165 -22.31 16.07 -0.38
N ASN A 166 -22.14 15.01 -1.18
CA ASN A 166 -23.05 13.89 -1.33
C ASN A 166 -22.30 12.55 -1.43
N SER A 167 -22.96 11.43 -1.09
CA SER A 167 -22.35 10.08 -1.09
C SER A 167 -21.83 9.58 -2.45
N SER A 168 -22.28 10.19 -3.55
CA SER A 168 -21.83 9.94 -4.93
C SER A 168 -20.49 10.59 -5.25
N ASP A 169 -20.15 11.70 -4.58
CA ASP A 169 -18.88 12.40 -4.77
C ASP A 169 -17.82 11.95 -3.75
N ASP A 170 -18.25 11.28 -2.68
CA ASP A 170 -17.36 10.85 -1.58
C ASP A 170 -16.45 9.74 -2.08
N LEU A 171 -15.21 10.09 -2.39
CA LEU A 171 -14.20 9.16 -2.88
C LEU A 171 -13.93 8.02 -1.90
N PHE A 172 -14.25 8.18 -0.60
CA PHE A 172 -14.11 7.14 0.41
C PHE A 172 -15.39 6.36 0.69
N SER A 173 -16.52 6.77 0.10
CA SER A 173 -17.77 6.02 0.13
C SER A 173 -17.57 4.59 -0.38
N PRO A 174 -18.27 3.60 0.21
CA PRO A 174 -18.37 2.25 -0.34
C PRO A 174 -18.88 2.21 -1.79
N LYS A 175 -19.65 3.21 -2.22
CA LYS A 175 -20.22 3.28 -3.57
C LYS A 175 -19.20 3.68 -4.65
N ASN A 176 -18.08 4.29 -4.25
CA ASN A 176 -17.05 4.81 -5.16
C ASN A 176 -15.81 3.89 -5.25
N THR A 177 -16.04 2.58 -5.22
CA THR A 177 -14.99 1.55 -5.32
C THR A 177 -14.18 1.64 -6.62
N GLU A 178 -14.82 1.97 -7.75
CA GLU A 178 -14.16 1.99 -9.06
C GLU A 178 -12.97 2.96 -9.13
N LYS A 179 -13.09 4.16 -8.56
CA LYS A 179 -11.98 5.12 -8.53
C LYS A 179 -10.81 4.62 -7.66
N LYS A 180 -11.11 4.00 -6.51
CA LYS A 180 -10.10 3.40 -5.63
C LYS A 180 -9.35 2.25 -6.33
N GLU A 181 -10.10 1.40 -7.04
CA GLU A 181 -9.52 0.32 -7.85
C GLU A 181 -8.62 0.87 -8.96
N LYS A 182 -9.05 1.93 -9.65
CA LYS A 182 -8.25 2.57 -10.70
C LYS A 182 -6.89 3.02 -10.18
N TYR A 183 -6.83 3.70 -9.03
CA TYR A 183 -5.56 4.16 -8.49
C TYR A 183 -4.66 3.01 -8.04
N ALA A 184 -5.23 1.95 -7.46
CA ALA A 184 -4.49 0.76 -7.08
C ALA A 184 -3.88 0.05 -8.31
N ARG A 185 -4.66 -0.07 -9.40
CA ARG A 185 -4.20 -0.64 -10.68
C ARG A 185 -3.04 0.15 -11.28
N ILE A 186 -3.20 1.45 -11.45
CA ILE A 186 -2.13 2.32 -11.98
C ILE A 186 -0.85 2.21 -11.16
N THR A 187 -1.00 2.12 -9.83
CA THR A 187 0.14 1.99 -8.92
C THR A 187 0.83 0.62 -9.07
N LEU A 188 0.06 -0.45 -9.23
CA LEU A 188 0.58 -1.80 -9.43
C LEU A 188 1.27 -1.95 -10.80
N ASP A 189 0.67 -1.41 -11.86
CA ASP A 189 1.24 -1.42 -13.21
C ASP A 189 2.60 -0.71 -13.22
N LYS A 190 2.67 0.48 -12.58
CA LYS A 190 3.93 1.22 -12.43
C LYS A 190 4.97 0.39 -11.66
N LEU A 191 4.57 -0.25 -10.57
CA LEU A 191 5.44 -1.09 -9.75
C LEU A 191 6.04 -2.25 -10.56
N ILE A 192 5.20 -3.00 -11.28
CA ILE A 192 5.66 -4.15 -12.08
C ILE A 192 6.60 -3.67 -13.20
N LYS A 193 6.26 -2.56 -13.87
CA LYS A 193 7.10 -1.97 -14.91
C LYS A 193 8.49 -1.57 -14.39
N GLU A 194 8.57 -0.94 -13.22
CA GLU A 194 9.86 -0.55 -12.63
C GLU A 194 10.69 -1.75 -12.17
N LEU A 195 10.06 -2.83 -11.71
CA LEU A 195 10.76 -4.08 -11.43
C LEU A 195 11.31 -4.73 -12.71
N ASP A 196 10.49 -4.83 -13.75
CA ASP A 196 10.87 -5.44 -15.03
C ASP A 196 11.96 -4.63 -15.76
N SER A 197 11.92 -3.31 -15.63
CA SER A 197 12.95 -2.40 -16.16
C SER A 197 14.24 -2.38 -15.31
N ASP A 198 14.36 -3.26 -14.32
CA ASP A 198 15.47 -3.34 -13.38
C ASP A 198 15.76 -1.98 -12.69
N ILE A 199 14.74 -1.18 -12.36
CA ILE A 199 14.90 0.11 -11.65
C ILE A 199 14.97 -0.11 -10.13
N CYS A 200 14.22 -1.08 -9.61
CA CYS A 200 14.27 -1.48 -8.21
C CYS A 200 14.38 -3.00 -8.03
N ASP A 201 14.77 -3.42 -6.83
CA ASP A 201 14.93 -4.83 -6.42
C ASP A 201 13.84 -5.28 -5.44
N VAL A 202 13.40 -4.35 -4.58
CA VAL A 202 12.33 -4.55 -3.60
C VAL A 202 11.31 -3.44 -3.77
N ALA A 203 10.06 -3.80 -4.06
CA ALA A 203 8.96 -2.87 -4.17
C ALA A 203 7.97 -3.05 -3.00
N ILE A 204 7.49 -1.94 -2.44
CA ILE A 204 6.42 -1.96 -1.44
C ILE A 204 5.15 -1.38 -2.05
N PHE A 205 4.13 -2.21 -2.23
CA PHE A 205 2.81 -1.80 -2.66
C PHE A 205 2.00 -1.27 -1.47
N ASP A 206 2.10 0.04 -1.20
CA ASP A 206 1.41 0.73 -0.10
C ASP A 206 -0.01 1.16 -0.52
N ALA A 207 -0.94 0.23 -0.29
CA ALA A 207 -2.37 0.45 -0.38
C ALA A 207 -3.09 -0.21 0.81
N THR A 208 -4.39 -0.01 0.96
CA THR A 208 -5.13 -0.68 2.04
C THR A 208 -5.30 -2.18 1.80
N ASN A 209 -5.42 -2.57 0.52
CA ASN A 209 -5.67 -3.97 0.09
C ASN A 209 -6.70 -4.68 0.98
N SER A 210 -7.76 -3.95 1.31
CA SER A 210 -8.71 -4.26 2.38
C SER A 210 -9.70 -5.38 2.04
N GLN A 211 -9.90 -5.66 0.76
CA GLN A 211 -10.85 -6.66 0.28
C GLN A 211 -10.12 -7.82 -0.41
N VAL A 212 -10.65 -9.04 -0.25
CA VAL A 212 -10.15 -10.25 -0.90
C VAL A 212 -10.10 -10.08 -2.42
N GLN A 213 -11.12 -9.47 -3.04
CA GLN A 213 -11.16 -9.29 -4.50
C GLN A 213 -9.99 -8.44 -5.02
N ARG A 214 -9.60 -7.38 -4.30
CA ARG A 214 -8.45 -6.55 -4.68
C ARG A 214 -7.14 -7.32 -4.54
N ARG A 215 -6.99 -8.09 -3.46
CA ARG A 215 -5.80 -8.94 -3.28
C ARG A 215 -5.71 -10.01 -4.37
N LYS A 216 -6.82 -10.68 -4.69
CA LYS A 216 -6.89 -11.60 -5.85
C LYS A 216 -6.43 -10.96 -7.14
N PHE A 217 -6.85 -9.73 -7.42
CA PHE A 217 -6.37 -8.98 -8.59
C PHE A 217 -4.85 -8.75 -8.52
N VAL A 218 -4.32 -8.24 -7.41
CA VAL A 218 -2.86 -8.00 -7.23
C VAL A 218 -2.05 -9.29 -7.47
N PHE A 219 -2.44 -10.41 -6.85
CA PHE A 219 -1.74 -11.67 -7.03
C PHE A 219 -1.93 -12.26 -8.43
N SER A 220 -3.05 -12.00 -9.10
CA SER A 220 -3.26 -12.46 -10.48
C SER A 220 -2.35 -11.73 -11.47
N GLU A 221 -2.08 -10.44 -11.27
CA GLU A 221 -1.14 -9.67 -12.09
C GLU A 221 0.30 -10.14 -11.86
N ILE A 222 0.71 -10.31 -10.60
CA ILE A 222 2.03 -10.88 -10.25
C ILE A 222 2.21 -12.28 -10.86
N SER A 223 1.18 -13.13 -10.74
CA SER A 223 1.17 -14.48 -11.30
C SER A 223 1.28 -14.45 -12.83
N SER A 224 0.57 -13.53 -13.49
CA SER A 224 0.60 -13.40 -14.95
C SER A 224 1.96 -12.88 -15.45
N TYR A 225 2.56 -11.93 -14.74
CA TYR A 225 3.93 -11.48 -15.00
C TYR A 225 4.96 -12.61 -14.86
N ASN A 226 4.85 -13.43 -13.80
CA ASN A 226 5.76 -14.56 -13.59
C ASN A 226 5.59 -15.68 -14.64
N GLN A 227 4.40 -15.83 -15.21
CA GLN A 227 4.13 -16.78 -16.31
C GLN A 227 4.61 -16.29 -17.66
N ASP A 228 4.74 -14.98 -17.85
CA ASP A 228 5.20 -14.41 -19.11
C ASP A 228 6.64 -14.83 -19.37
N ILE A 229 6.88 -15.51 -20.50
CA ILE A 229 8.22 -15.92 -20.90
C ILE A 229 9.13 -14.71 -21.15
N HIS A 230 8.57 -13.54 -21.46
CA HIS A 230 9.29 -12.30 -21.75
C HIS A 230 9.64 -11.49 -20.51
N SER A 231 9.09 -11.80 -19.34
CA SER A 231 9.46 -11.08 -18.12
C SER A 231 10.93 -11.32 -17.76
N ASN A 232 11.64 -10.28 -17.32
CA ASN A 232 13.07 -10.37 -17.05
C ASN A 232 13.40 -11.02 -15.70
N PHE A 233 12.43 -11.00 -14.78
CA PHE A 233 12.59 -11.44 -13.39
C PHE A 233 11.43 -12.32 -12.93
N SER A 234 11.63 -13.01 -11.82
CA SER A 234 10.55 -13.65 -11.05
C SER A 234 10.22 -12.79 -9.82
N ILE A 235 8.95 -12.45 -9.63
CA ILE A 235 8.48 -11.70 -8.46
C ILE A 235 8.07 -12.66 -7.35
N ILE A 236 8.66 -12.47 -6.17
CA ILE A 236 8.30 -13.13 -4.92
C ILE A 236 7.41 -12.19 -4.09
N PRO A 237 6.11 -12.49 -3.95
CA PRO A 237 5.22 -11.69 -3.14
C PRO A 237 5.35 -11.99 -1.63
N ILE A 238 5.35 -10.92 -0.83
CA ILE A 238 5.36 -10.96 0.64
C ILE A 238 4.19 -10.10 1.14
N VAL A 239 3.19 -10.72 1.76
CA VAL A 239 2.11 -9.98 2.43
C VAL A 239 2.62 -9.44 3.75
N LEU A 240 2.44 -8.15 3.97
CA LEU A 240 2.69 -7.53 5.27
C LEU A 240 1.40 -6.89 5.78
N GLN A 241 0.70 -7.62 6.65
CA GLN A 241 -0.53 -7.16 7.27
C GLN A 241 -0.22 -6.36 8.54
N ILE A 242 -0.77 -5.16 8.60
CA ILE A 242 -0.53 -4.22 9.70
C ILE A 242 -1.89 -3.89 10.31
N THR A 243 -2.04 -4.27 11.58
CA THR A 243 -3.29 -4.12 12.34
C THR A 243 -3.03 -3.32 13.61
N CYS A 244 -4.00 -2.49 13.98
CA CYS A 244 -3.96 -1.74 15.21
C CYS A 244 -5.38 -1.60 15.76
N ASP A 245 -5.59 -2.10 16.97
CA ASP A 245 -6.85 -1.99 17.73
C ASP A 245 -6.66 -1.14 19.01
N ASP A 246 -5.43 -0.75 19.34
CA ASP A 246 -5.17 0.22 20.41
C ASP A 246 -5.75 1.60 20.07
N GLN A 247 -6.72 2.04 20.86
CA GLN A 247 -7.44 3.31 20.64
C GLN A 247 -6.51 4.53 20.69
N SER A 248 -5.48 4.52 21.54
CA SER A 248 -4.53 5.63 21.67
C SER A 248 -3.70 5.76 20.40
N PHE A 249 -3.26 4.63 19.85
CA PHE A 249 -2.53 4.60 18.57
C PHE A 249 -3.41 5.05 17.42
N VAL A 250 -4.66 4.60 17.35
CA VAL A 250 -5.60 5.03 16.29
C VAL A 250 -5.86 6.53 16.38
N LYS A 251 -6.15 7.07 17.58
CA LYS A 251 -6.34 8.51 17.81
C LYS A 251 -5.12 9.33 17.39
N PHE A 252 -3.93 8.94 17.83
CA PHE A 252 -2.68 9.60 17.47
C PHE A 252 -2.40 9.54 15.96
N ASN A 253 -2.66 8.41 15.32
CA ASN A 253 -2.50 8.28 13.88
C ASN A 253 -3.51 9.12 13.10
N ILE A 254 -4.76 9.22 13.56
CA ILE A 254 -5.76 10.10 12.94
C ILE A 254 -5.36 11.56 13.10
N HIS A 255 -4.92 11.98 14.30
CA HIS A 255 -4.36 13.32 14.54
C HIS A 255 -3.29 13.66 13.49
N ASN A 256 -2.25 12.83 13.36
CA ASN A 256 -1.19 13.07 12.38
C ASN A 256 -1.70 13.07 10.93
N LYS A 257 -2.73 12.27 10.62
CA LYS A 257 -3.31 12.25 9.27
C LYS A 257 -4.09 13.53 8.93
N THR A 258 -4.60 14.26 9.90
CA THR A 258 -5.34 15.52 9.70
C THR A 258 -4.46 16.68 9.22
N PHE A 259 -3.13 16.56 9.31
CA PHE A 259 -2.19 17.59 8.83
C PHE A 259 -1.61 17.29 7.44
N ASN A 260 -2.05 16.20 6.78
CA ASN A 260 -1.59 15.89 5.44
C ASN A 260 -2.29 16.75 4.38
N GLU A 261 -1.78 16.68 3.14
CA GLU A 261 -2.36 17.29 1.92
C GLU A 261 -3.86 17.04 1.71
N ASP A 262 -4.43 16.00 2.30
CA ASP A 262 -5.88 15.71 2.23
C ASP A 262 -6.72 16.73 3.02
N TYR A 263 -6.13 17.39 4.02
CA TYR A 263 -6.83 18.20 5.04
C TYR A 263 -6.12 19.52 5.40
N PHE A 264 -5.02 19.86 4.71
CA PHE A 264 -4.17 21.03 5.01
C PHE A 264 -4.95 22.35 5.18
N ASP A 265 -6.03 22.55 4.43
CA ASP A 265 -6.86 23.76 4.45
C ASP A 265 -8.16 23.59 5.27
N LYS A 266 -8.30 22.50 6.04
CA LYS A 266 -9.54 22.15 6.75
C LYS A 266 -9.42 22.39 8.25
N PRO A 267 -10.50 22.83 8.92
CA PRO A 267 -10.52 22.89 10.38
C PRO A 267 -10.26 21.51 11.00
N TYR A 268 -9.50 21.47 12.09
CA TYR A 268 -9.07 20.23 12.74
C TYR A 268 -10.24 19.28 13.09
N HIS A 269 -11.28 19.79 13.75
CA HIS A 269 -12.47 19.00 14.10
C HIS A 269 -13.14 18.38 12.86
N TYR A 270 -13.21 19.14 11.76
CA TYR A 270 -13.77 18.66 10.51
C TYR A 270 -12.90 17.53 9.91
N ALA A 271 -11.57 17.71 9.91
CA ALA A 271 -10.63 16.71 9.42
C ALA A 271 -10.73 15.39 10.21
N ILE A 272 -10.88 15.44 11.54
CA ILE A 272 -11.08 14.22 12.35
C ILE A 272 -12.41 13.55 11.98
N ALA A 273 -13.51 14.29 11.95
CA ALA A 273 -14.83 13.73 11.65
C ALA A 273 -14.90 13.07 10.26
N ASP A 274 -14.28 13.71 9.26
CA ASP A 274 -14.17 13.12 7.93
C ASP A 274 -13.28 11.86 7.93
N PHE A 275 -12.13 11.91 8.60
CA PHE A 275 -11.25 10.74 8.68
C PHE A 275 -11.89 9.57 9.44
N ALA A 276 -12.63 9.85 10.51
CA ALA A 276 -13.38 8.87 11.28
C ALA A 276 -14.44 8.18 10.40
N ARG A 277 -15.21 8.95 9.62
CA ARG A 277 -16.16 8.42 8.63
C ARG A 277 -15.45 7.57 7.58
N ARG A 278 -14.31 8.03 7.07
CA ARG A 278 -13.45 7.28 6.14
C ARG A 278 -13.02 5.95 6.76
N LEU A 279 -12.55 5.94 8.00
CA LEU A 279 -12.14 4.71 8.69
C LEU A 279 -13.30 3.72 8.82
N LYS A 280 -14.49 4.16 9.29
CA LYS A 280 -15.71 3.35 9.33
C LYS A 280 -16.06 2.75 7.96
N ASN A 281 -15.99 3.54 6.89
CA ASN A 281 -16.24 3.05 5.52
C ASN A 281 -15.25 1.95 5.11
N TYR A 282 -13.97 2.07 5.44
CA TYR A 282 -12.99 1.01 5.19
C TYR A 282 -13.22 -0.21 6.07
N CYS A 283 -13.56 -0.03 7.34
CA CYS A 283 -13.89 -1.14 8.25
C CYS A 283 -15.05 -1.96 7.73
N SER A 284 -16.12 -1.34 7.21
CA SER A 284 -17.31 -2.04 6.67
C SER A 284 -17.03 -3.01 5.52
N GLN A 285 -15.86 -2.92 4.89
CA GLN A 285 -15.45 -3.78 3.77
C GLN A 285 -14.11 -4.47 4.03
N PHE A 286 -13.57 -4.36 5.24
CA PHE A 286 -12.25 -4.92 5.55
C PHE A 286 -12.37 -6.40 5.89
N THR A 287 -11.59 -7.20 5.19
CA THR A 287 -11.39 -8.61 5.48
C THR A 287 -9.88 -8.84 5.66
N PRO A 288 -9.42 -9.25 6.85
CA PRO A 288 -8.02 -9.60 7.07
C PRO A 288 -7.54 -10.67 6.06
N PHE A 289 -6.26 -10.62 5.73
CA PHE A 289 -5.61 -11.69 4.99
C PHE A 289 -5.56 -12.94 5.88
N SER A 290 -6.17 -14.03 5.41
CA SER A 290 -6.39 -15.24 6.21
C SER A 290 -5.46 -16.38 5.80
N LYS A 291 -5.24 -17.36 6.69
CA LYS A 291 -4.52 -18.59 6.36
C LYS A 291 -5.19 -19.37 5.23
N ASN A 292 -6.52 -19.31 5.13
CA ASN A 292 -7.27 -19.93 4.03
C ASN A 292 -6.98 -19.22 2.69
N GLU A 293 -6.98 -17.88 2.68
CA GLU A 293 -6.60 -17.11 1.49
C GLU A 293 -5.15 -17.39 1.08
N PHE A 294 -4.23 -17.48 2.04
CA PHE A 294 -2.85 -17.88 1.80
C PHE A 294 -2.76 -19.26 1.12
N ALA A 295 -3.44 -20.28 1.67
CA ALA A 295 -3.45 -21.64 1.12
C ALA A 295 -4.01 -21.69 -0.32
N LEU A 296 -5.09 -20.96 -0.60
CA LEU A 296 -5.67 -20.87 -1.94
C LEU A 296 -4.72 -20.17 -2.95
N LEU A 297 -3.95 -19.18 -2.50
CA LEU A 297 -2.95 -18.53 -3.34
C LEU A 297 -1.76 -19.44 -3.63
N VAL A 298 -1.28 -20.19 -2.63
CA VAL A 298 -0.23 -21.19 -2.79
C VAL A 298 -0.67 -22.25 -3.81
N ASP A 299 -1.85 -22.85 -3.63
CA ASP A 299 -2.41 -23.83 -4.57
C ASP A 299 -2.54 -23.24 -5.99
N SER A 300 -3.01 -21.99 -6.11
CA SER A 300 -3.08 -21.32 -7.40
C SER A 300 -1.70 -21.08 -8.04
N PHE A 301 -0.63 -20.87 -7.26
CA PHE A 301 0.72 -20.68 -7.80
C PHE A 301 1.32 -22.02 -8.21
N ASP A 302 1.21 -23.04 -7.36
CA ASP A 302 1.74 -24.38 -7.62
C ASP A 302 1.06 -25.03 -8.83
N THR A 303 -0.28 -24.94 -8.94
CA THR A 303 -1.04 -25.45 -10.12
C THR A 303 -0.66 -24.76 -11.43
N LYS A 304 -0.15 -23.54 -11.35
CA LYS A 304 0.37 -22.78 -12.50
C LYS A 304 1.85 -23.03 -12.79
N GLY A 305 2.50 -23.92 -12.02
CA GLY A 305 3.93 -24.17 -12.10
C GLY A 305 4.79 -22.99 -11.65
N LEU A 306 4.21 -22.03 -10.92
CA LEU A 306 4.90 -20.84 -10.44
C LEU A 306 5.61 -21.17 -9.13
N ASN A 307 6.86 -21.61 -9.23
CA ASN A 307 7.72 -21.89 -8.07
C ASN A 307 8.26 -20.61 -7.42
N SER A 308 7.46 -19.54 -7.31
CA SER A 308 7.91 -18.21 -6.85
C SER A 308 7.86 -18.01 -5.33
N GLY A 309 7.28 -18.95 -4.57
CA GLY A 309 7.05 -18.80 -3.13
C GLY A 309 5.98 -17.76 -2.78
N LEU A 310 5.55 -17.76 -1.52
CA LEU A 310 4.60 -16.78 -0.96
C LEU A 310 4.81 -16.68 0.56
N PHE A 311 4.85 -15.46 1.08
CA PHE A 311 5.05 -15.21 2.50
C PHE A 311 3.97 -14.28 3.03
N ALA A 312 3.57 -14.44 4.29
CA ALA A 312 2.60 -13.58 4.94
C ALA A 312 2.99 -13.34 6.40
N TYR A 313 3.24 -12.07 6.71
CA TYR A 313 3.65 -11.61 8.02
C TYR A 313 2.69 -10.57 8.58
N ASN A 314 2.61 -10.50 9.91
CA ASN A 314 1.73 -9.59 10.62
C ASN A 314 2.51 -8.72 11.60
N ILE A 315 2.20 -7.42 11.63
CA ILE A 315 2.61 -6.50 12.70
C ILE A 315 1.33 -5.99 13.36
N ILE A 316 1.18 -6.26 14.66
CA ILE A 316 0.00 -5.88 15.44
C ILE A 316 0.43 -4.89 16.52
N ASN A 317 -0.30 -3.78 16.63
CA ASN A 317 -0.08 -2.72 17.64
C ASN A 317 1.38 -2.28 17.72
N SER A 318 1.96 -1.92 16.56
CA SER A 318 3.36 -1.49 16.47
C SER A 318 4.37 -2.52 17.03
N GLY A 319 4.07 -3.81 16.90
CA GLY A 319 4.93 -4.92 17.30
C GLY A 319 4.76 -5.37 18.76
N LEU A 320 3.76 -4.84 19.48
CA LEU A 320 3.52 -5.21 20.88
C LEU A 320 2.92 -6.61 21.06
N VAL A 321 2.30 -7.15 20.01
CA VAL A 321 1.72 -8.49 20.04
C VAL A 321 2.55 -9.40 19.15
N SER A 322 3.00 -10.53 19.73
CA SER A 322 3.73 -11.55 18.98
C SER A 322 2.85 -12.18 17.89
N THR A 323 3.41 -12.33 16.69
CA THR A 323 2.67 -12.80 15.51
C THR A 323 3.20 -14.13 14.94
N THR A 324 4.18 -14.76 15.58
CA THR A 324 4.84 -15.98 15.10
C THR A 324 3.84 -17.11 14.80
N SER A 325 2.75 -17.24 15.58
CA SER A 325 1.73 -18.28 15.39
C SER A 325 0.75 -18.04 14.23
N ILE A 326 0.66 -16.79 13.73
CA ILE A 326 -0.28 -16.39 12.67
C ILE A 326 0.40 -16.10 11.33
N ASN A 327 1.74 -15.97 11.31
CA ASN A 327 2.52 -15.82 10.08
C ASN A 327 2.49 -17.13 9.26
N SER A 328 2.71 -17.03 7.95
CA SER A 328 2.66 -18.17 7.02
C SER A 328 3.75 -18.04 5.96
N ARG A 329 4.34 -19.16 5.56
CA ARG A 329 5.42 -19.21 4.57
C ARG A 329 5.27 -20.40 3.64
N HIS A 330 5.56 -20.19 2.37
CA HIS A 330 5.66 -21.19 1.32
C HIS A 330 6.94 -20.91 0.55
N LEU A 331 7.93 -21.79 0.72
CA LEU A 331 9.24 -21.62 0.09
C LEU A 331 9.15 -22.04 -1.39
N PRO A 332 9.86 -21.35 -2.28
CA PRO A 332 10.02 -21.82 -3.65
C PRO A 332 10.81 -23.14 -3.68
N ALA A 333 10.52 -24.02 -4.64
CA ALA A 333 11.19 -25.32 -4.78
C ALA A 333 12.72 -25.20 -4.87
N ASN A 334 13.20 -24.18 -5.58
CA ASN A 334 14.62 -23.81 -5.65
C ASN A 334 14.83 -22.47 -4.94
N CYS A 335 15.00 -22.53 -3.62
CA CYS A 335 15.26 -21.34 -2.81
C CYS A 335 16.74 -20.97 -2.88
N SER A 336 17.07 -19.85 -3.53
CA SER A 336 18.43 -19.30 -3.52
C SER A 336 18.78 -18.71 -2.16
N ASP A 337 20.07 -18.67 -1.82
CA ASP A 337 20.56 -18.08 -0.56
C ASP A 337 20.09 -16.62 -0.37
N LYS A 338 20.07 -15.84 -1.46
CA LYS A 338 19.57 -14.44 -1.46
C LYS A 338 18.09 -14.36 -1.11
N VAL A 339 17.29 -15.31 -1.60
CA VAL A 339 15.86 -15.37 -1.30
C VAL A 339 15.67 -15.75 0.16
N MET A 340 16.40 -16.76 0.65
CA MET A 340 16.35 -17.17 2.04
C MET A 340 16.76 -16.04 2.99
N GLU A 341 17.85 -15.33 2.67
CA GLU A 341 18.33 -14.18 3.44
C GLU A 341 17.28 -13.07 3.52
N MET A 342 16.64 -12.71 2.40
CA MET A 342 15.55 -11.73 2.39
C MET A 342 14.36 -12.14 3.24
N ILE A 343 13.98 -13.42 3.23
CA ILE A 343 12.89 -13.97 4.04
C ILE A 343 13.25 -13.89 5.53
N MET A 344 14.47 -14.30 5.90
CA MET A 344 14.95 -14.23 7.28
C MET A 344 15.00 -12.78 7.79
N LEU A 345 15.40 -11.83 6.94
CA LEU A 345 15.40 -10.41 7.29
C LEU A 345 13.98 -9.85 7.46
N ALA A 346 13.03 -10.27 6.62
CA ALA A 346 11.62 -9.89 6.77
C ALA A 346 11.02 -10.46 8.08
N GLU A 347 11.32 -11.72 8.41
CA GLU A 347 10.94 -12.35 9.68
C GLU A 347 11.53 -11.59 10.87
N TYR A 348 12.84 -11.34 10.84
CA TYR A 348 13.53 -10.59 11.88
C TYR A 348 12.94 -9.20 12.09
N PHE A 349 12.69 -8.46 11.01
CA PHE A 349 12.07 -7.13 11.06
C PHE A 349 10.71 -7.17 11.75
N VAL A 350 9.87 -8.15 11.43
CA VAL A 350 8.51 -8.29 11.98
C VAL A 350 8.56 -8.67 13.46
N GLU A 351 9.38 -9.67 13.83
CA GLU A 351 9.48 -10.17 15.20
C GLU A 351 10.09 -9.14 16.16
N HIS A 352 10.99 -8.30 15.66
CA HIS A 352 11.69 -7.28 16.44
C HIS A 352 11.20 -5.86 16.15
N TYR A 353 10.05 -5.71 15.46
CA TYR A 353 9.58 -4.40 15.02
C TYR A 353 9.42 -3.41 16.18
N ALA A 354 8.92 -3.88 17.33
CA ALA A 354 8.76 -3.05 18.53
C ALA A 354 10.10 -2.46 19.01
N SER A 355 11.15 -3.27 19.13
CA SER A 355 12.45 -2.78 19.60
C SER A 355 13.18 -1.95 18.55
N LEU A 356 13.06 -2.29 17.27
CA LEU A 356 13.71 -1.57 16.16
C LEU A 356 13.09 -0.19 15.90
N PHE A 357 11.76 -0.11 15.91
CA PHE A 357 11.03 1.10 15.48
C PHE A 357 9.83 1.46 16.37
N GLY A 358 9.20 0.47 17.00
CA GLY A 358 7.97 0.67 17.77
C GLY A 358 8.16 1.47 19.07
N SER A 359 9.24 1.27 19.81
CA SER A 359 9.47 1.91 21.12
C SER A 359 9.41 3.43 21.04
N SER A 360 10.11 4.01 20.05
CA SER A 360 10.09 5.47 19.81
C SER A 360 8.70 5.97 19.41
N TYR A 361 7.91 5.18 18.68
CA TYR A 361 6.54 5.53 18.35
C TYR A 361 5.62 5.48 19.60
N ILE A 362 5.75 4.43 20.42
CA ILE A 362 4.97 4.26 21.64
C ILE A 362 5.22 5.42 22.61
N GLU A 363 6.48 5.84 22.74
CA GLU A 363 6.86 7.00 23.55
C GLU A 363 6.20 8.28 23.03
N ARG A 364 6.29 8.58 21.73
CA ARG A 364 5.61 9.74 21.12
C ARG A 364 4.10 9.76 21.37
N VAL A 365 3.45 8.59 21.35
CA VAL A 365 2.02 8.51 21.67
C VAL A 365 1.77 8.88 23.13
N LYS A 366 2.56 8.35 24.06
CA LYS A 366 2.43 8.64 25.50
C LYS A 366 2.67 10.11 25.78
N ASP A 367 3.69 10.70 25.17
CA ASP A 367 4.04 12.12 25.31
C ASP A 367 2.89 12.99 24.79
N PHE A 368 2.36 12.69 23.60
CA PHE A 368 1.22 13.39 23.04
C PHE A 368 0.04 13.44 24.02
N PHE A 369 -0.41 12.30 24.55
CA PHE A 369 -1.54 12.29 25.49
C PHE A 369 -1.23 12.94 26.84
N SER A 370 0.03 12.91 27.27
CA SER A 370 0.46 13.57 28.51
C SER A 370 0.46 15.10 28.35
N GLU A 371 0.99 15.61 27.24
CA GLU A 371 0.98 17.03 26.89
C GLU A 371 -0.44 17.57 26.73
N GLN A 372 -1.31 16.82 26.05
CA GLN A 372 -2.69 17.28 25.85
C GLN A 372 -3.48 17.36 27.16
N LYS A 373 -3.27 16.42 28.11
CA LYS A 373 -3.87 16.51 29.45
C LYS A 373 -3.42 17.77 30.20
N GLN A 374 -2.15 18.15 30.06
CA GLN A 374 -1.62 19.38 30.67
C GLN A 374 -2.16 20.64 29.98
N ASN A 375 -2.32 20.62 28.65
CA ASN A 375 -2.82 21.76 27.88
C ASN A 375 -4.33 21.99 28.05
N HIS A 376 -5.13 20.93 28.20
CA HIS A 376 -6.56 21.06 28.53
C HIS A 376 -6.79 21.90 29.80
N LEU A 377 -5.84 21.91 30.73
CA LEU A 377 -5.91 22.71 31.97
C LEU A 377 -5.51 24.19 31.78
N LYS A 378 -5.00 24.58 30.60
CA LYS A 378 -4.56 25.95 30.27
C LYS A 378 -5.58 26.65 29.36
N LEU A 379 -6.12 27.77 29.85
CA LEU A 379 -7.07 28.61 29.13
C LEU A 379 -6.45 29.19 27.84
N GLY A 380 -7.06 28.92 26.69
CA GLY A 380 -6.65 29.47 25.38
C GLY A 380 -5.73 28.59 24.52
N SER A 381 -5.41 27.36 24.94
CA SER A 381 -4.66 26.41 24.11
C SER A 381 -5.57 25.67 23.11
N LEU A 382 -5.03 25.27 21.95
CA LEU A 382 -5.72 24.43 20.97
C LEU A 382 -5.95 23.04 21.59
N ASP A 383 -7.17 22.77 22.02
CA ASP A 383 -7.54 21.51 22.66
C ASP A 383 -7.84 20.42 21.61
N TYR A 384 -6.76 19.85 21.08
CA TYR A 384 -6.84 18.72 20.16
C TYR A 384 -7.45 17.48 20.82
N PHE A 385 -7.26 17.33 22.14
CA PHE A 385 -7.72 16.15 22.87
C PHE A 385 -9.23 16.13 23.05
N SER A 386 -9.85 17.25 23.38
CA SER A 386 -11.31 17.32 23.44
C SER A 386 -11.94 17.05 22.07
N SER A 387 -11.37 17.63 21.01
CA SER A 387 -11.87 17.38 19.64
C SER A 387 -11.71 15.91 19.21
N LEU A 388 -10.56 15.29 19.51
CA LEU A 388 -10.34 13.87 19.24
C LEU A 388 -11.29 13.00 20.05
N SER A 389 -11.44 13.28 21.34
CA SER A 389 -12.25 12.45 22.25
C SER A 389 -13.74 12.63 22.02
N ALA A 390 -14.19 13.77 21.50
CA ALA A 390 -15.57 13.99 21.11
C ALA A 390 -15.96 13.21 19.84
N VAL A 391 -15.03 13.04 18.90
CA VAL A 391 -15.30 12.34 17.63
C VAL A 391 -14.95 10.84 17.69
N LEU A 392 -13.89 10.51 18.42
CA LEU A 392 -13.35 9.15 18.60
C LEU A 392 -13.55 8.73 20.06
N ASP A 393 -14.81 8.75 20.51
CA ASP A 393 -15.21 8.32 21.84
C ASP A 393 -15.26 6.79 21.95
N GLU A 394 -15.60 6.28 23.13
CA GLU A 394 -15.72 4.82 23.35
C GLU A 394 -16.79 4.20 22.45
N ASN A 395 -17.93 4.87 22.25
CA ASN A 395 -19.01 4.38 21.37
C ASN A 395 -18.53 4.22 19.94
N TYR A 396 -17.75 5.19 19.42
CA TYR A 396 -17.16 5.10 18.09
C TYR A 396 -16.32 3.84 17.92
N PHE A 397 -15.49 3.48 18.92
CA PHE A 397 -14.65 2.29 18.85
C PHE A 397 -15.43 0.99 19.03
N ILE A 398 -16.47 0.98 19.87
CA ILE A 398 -17.40 -0.16 20.00
C ILE A 398 -18.06 -0.44 18.65
N GLU A 399 -18.66 0.58 18.02
CA GLU A 399 -19.27 0.44 16.69
C GLU A 399 -18.25 -0.03 15.65
N LEU A 400 -17.02 0.46 15.71
CA LEU A 400 -15.95 0.05 14.78
C LEU A 400 -15.61 -1.43 14.94
N GLN A 401 -15.56 -1.92 16.18
CA GLN A 401 -15.30 -3.32 16.50
C GLN A 401 -16.45 -4.22 16.03
N GLU A 402 -17.70 -3.84 16.29
CA GLU A 402 -18.89 -4.57 15.83
C GLU A 402 -18.91 -4.72 14.30
N ILE A 403 -18.56 -3.66 13.56
CA ILE A 403 -18.46 -3.70 12.10
C ILE A 403 -17.40 -4.71 11.64
N LEU A 404 -16.25 -4.77 12.32
CA LEU A 404 -15.18 -5.69 11.99
C LEU A 404 -15.54 -7.14 12.33
N GLU A 405 -16.17 -7.39 13.47
CA GLU A 405 -16.64 -8.71 13.88
C GLU A 405 -17.69 -9.26 12.89
N LYS A 406 -18.64 -8.42 12.48
CA LYS A 406 -19.63 -8.78 11.45
C LYS A 406 -18.98 -9.24 10.14
N ASN A 407 -17.91 -8.58 9.70
CA ASN A 407 -17.19 -8.98 8.48
C ASN A 407 -16.42 -10.29 8.62
N LEU A 408 -16.07 -10.68 9.84
CA LEU A 408 -15.43 -11.95 10.15
C LEU A 408 -16.44 -13.09 10.31
N GLY A 409 -17.74 -12.81 10.17
CA GLY A 409 -18.81 -13.79 10.38
C GLY A 409 -18.96 -14.19 11.85
N LYS A 410 -18.58 -13.29 12.78
CA LYS A 410 -18.77 -13.46 14.22
C LYS A 410 -20.05 -12.77 14.70
#